data_AF-A0ABD8B1F5-F1
#
_entry.id   AF-A0ABD8B1F5-F1
#
_cell.length_a   1.000
_cell.length_b   1.000
_cell.length_c   1.000
_cell.angle_alpha   90.00
_cell.angle_beta   90.00
_cell.angle_gamma   90.00
#
_symmetry.space_group_name_H-M   'P 1'
#
loop_
_entity.id
_entity.type
_entity.pdbx_description
1 polymer ?
#
loop_
_entity_poly.entity_id
_entity_poly.type
_entity_poly.pdbx_seq_one_letter_code
_entity_poly.pdbx_strand_id
1 'polypeptide(L)' 'MVGGGMSAAGDRLLNTVRDTVKNHALHLSSGVCPIVQAKLGGQAGTIGAAAYAKNKMPL' A
#
# COMPACT_ATOMS: atom_id res chain seq x y z
N MET A 1 1.68 -2.00 -0.63
CA MET A 1 0.37 -1.42 -0.25
C MET A 1 -0.26 -0.84 -1.50
N VAL A 2 -1.59 -0.83 -1.62
CA VAL A 2 -2.32 -0.27 -2.77
C VAL A 2 -3.27 0.83 -2.28
N GLY A 3 -3.18 2.01 -2.88
CA GLY A 3 -3.98 3.19 -2.53
C GLY A 3 -4.70 3.79 -3.73
N GLY A 4 -5.23 5.00 -3.59
CA GLY A 4 -6.00 5.67 -4.64
C GLY A 4 -7.47 5.21 -4.75
N GLY A 5 -8.22 5.84 -5.64
CA GLY A 5 -9.69 5.67 -5.72
C GLY A 5 -10.15 4.24 -5.97
N MET A 6 -9.47 3.51 -6.86
CA MET A 6 -9.82 2.12 -7.17
C MET A 6 -9.63 1.18 -5.97
N SER A 7 -8.69 1.48 -5.08
CA SER A 7 -8.44 0.67 -3.89
C SER A 7 -9.59 0.72 -2.87
N ALA A 8 -10.55 1.65 -3.02
CA ALA A 8 -11.75 1.70 -2.19
C ALA A 8 -12.66 0.46 -2.37
N ALA A 9 -12.53 -0.26 -3.49
CA ALA A 9 -13.22 -1.54 -3.70
C ALA A 9 -12.72 -2.66 -2.77
N GLY A 10 -11.63 -2.42 -2.02
CA GLY A 10 -11.12 -3.32 -0.99
C GLY A 10 -10.79 -4.71 -1.51
N ASP A 11 -11.12 -5.73 -0.72
CA ASP A 11 -10.75 -7.12 -1.02
C ASP A 11 -11.38 -7.66 -2.31
N ARG A 12 -12.51 -7.11 -2.77
CA ARG A 12 -13.10 -7.50 -4.05
C ARG A 12 -12.11 -7.27 -5.21
N LEU A 13 -11.39 -6.14 -5.19
CA LEU A 13 -10.37 -5.84 -6.19
C LEU A 13 -9.02 -6.47 -5.82
N LEU A 14 -8.62 -6.38 -4.54
CA LEU A 14 -7.31 -6.82 -4.11
C LEU A 14 -7.12 -8.34 -4.14
N ASN A 15 -8.17 -9.14 -4.02
CA ASN A 15 -8.08 -10.59 -4.17
C ASN A 15 -7.67 -10.97 -5.60
N THR A 16 -8.28 -10.38 -6.61
CA THR A 16 -7.86 -10.60 -8.01
C THR A 16 -6.40 -10.20 -8.22
N VAL A 17 -5.95 -9.09 -7.63
CA VAL A 17 -4.54 -8.67 -7.71
C VAL A 17 -3.62 -9.68 -7.02
N ARG A 18 -4.00 -10.20 -5.85
CA ARG A 18 -3.25 -11.24 -5.12
C ARG A 18 -3.12 -12.52 -5.93
N ASP A 19 -4.21 -12.98 -6.54
CA ASP A 19 -4.22 -14.18 -7.37
C ASP A 19 -3.32 -14.03 -8.61
N THR A 20 -3.40 -12.89 -9.29
CA THR A 20 -2.54 -12.58 -10.43
C THR A 20 -1.06 -12.57 -10.03
N VAL A 21 -0.69 -11.90 -8.93
CA VAL A 21 0.71 -11.88 -8.47
C VAL A 21 1.18 -13.27 -8.06
N LYS A 22 0.34 -14.06 -7.40
CA LYS A 22 0.67 -15.44 -7.01
C LYS A 22 0.96 -16.33 -8.23
N ASN A 23 0.23 -16.14 -9.33
CA ASN A 23 0.34 -16.96 -10.54
C ASN A 23 1.45 -16.51 -11.49
N HIS A 24 1.85 -15.22 -11.43
CA HIS A 24 2.75 -14.63 -12.42
C HIS A 24 4.07 -14.06 -11.86
N ALA A 25 4.24 -14.03 -10.54
CA ALA A 25 5.51 -13.65 -9.91
C ALA A 25 6.27 -14.87 -9.36
N LEU A 26 7.58 -14.69 -9.13
CA LEU A 26 8.41 -15.69 -8.45
C LEU A 26 7.82 -16.04 -7.08
N HIS A 27 7.69 -17.34 -6.82
CA HIS A 27 7.07 -17.86 -5.59
C HIS A 27 7.72 -17.30 -4.32
N LEU A 28 9.04 -17.17 -4.33
CA LEU A 28 9.80 -16.63 -3.19
C LEU A 28 9.38 -15.19 -2.88
N SER A 29 9.26 -14.35 -3.91
CA SER A 29 8.91 -12.94 -3.78
C SER A 29 7.43 -12.73 -3.42
N SER A 30 6.52 -13.50 -4.04
CA SER A 30 5.09 -13.40 -3.75
C SER A 30 4.71 -13.95 -2.37
N GLY A 31 5.51 -14.87 -1.82
CA GLY A 31 5.31 -15.38 -0.45
C GLY A 31 5.68 -14.40 0.66
N VAL A 32 6.59 -13.45 0.43
CA VAL A 32 7.09 -12.51 1.46
C VAL A 32 6.60 -11.08 1.28
N CYS A 33 6.00 -10.74 0.14
CA CYS A 33 5.51 -9.39 -0.18
C CYS A 33 3.98 -9.31 -0.13
N PRO A 34 3.37 -8.97 1.02
CA PRO A 34 1.93 -8.93 1.14
C PRO A 34 1.31 -7.73 0.41
N ILE A 35 0.20 -7.99 -0.28
CA ILE A 35 -0.61 -6.96 -0.93
C ILE A 35 -1.72 -6.52 0.03
N VAL A 36 -1.58 -5.29 0.54
CA VAL A 36 -2.47 -4.71 1.56
C VAL A 36 -3.06 -3.38 1.09
N GLN A 37 -4.29 -3.08 1.52
CA GLN A 37 -4.94 -1.79 1.25
C GLN A 37 -4.29 -0.68 2.09
N ALA A 38 -4.05 0.48 1.48
CA ALA A 38 -3.57 1.67 2.19
C ALA A 38 -4.67 2.24 3.10
N LYS A 39 -4.31 2.59 4.33
CA LYS A 39 -5.27 3.04 5.36
C LYS A 39 -5.47 4.56 5.42
N LEU A 40 -4.50 5.33 4.94
CA LEU A 40 -4.48 6.79 5.13
C LEU A 40 -5.24 7.58 4.06
N GLY A 41 -5.72 6.92 3.00
CA GLY A 41 -6.47 7.57 1.93
C GLY A 41 -5.77 8.83 1.39
N GLY A 42 -6.53 9.89 1.16
CA GLY A 42 -6.01 11.17 0.67
C GLY A 42 -5.09 11.91 1.66
N GLN A 43 -5.05 11.50 2.93
CA GLN A 43 -4.23 12.14 3.96
C GLN A 43 -2.78 11.63 3.99
N ALA A 44 -2.47 10.56 3.24
CA ALA A 44 -1.14 9.95 3.23
C ALA A 44 -0.01 10.98 2.94
N GLY A 45 -0.25 11.90 2.00
CA GLY A 45 0.71 12.95 1.63
C GLY A 45 0.95 13.95 2.77
N THR A 46 -0.12 14.50 3.34
CA THR A 46 -0.03 15.48 4.44
C THR A 46 0.64 14.88 5.68
N ILE A 47 0.29 13.65 6.05
CA ILE A 47 0.90 12.94 7.18
C ILE A 47 2.40 12.70 6.92
N GLY A 48 2.76 12.29 5.69
CA GLY A 48 4.15 12.12 5.29
C GLY A 48 4.95 13.42 5.37
N ALA A 49 4.39 14.53 4.90
CA ALA A 49 5.02 15.85 4.96
C ALA A 49 5.25 16.30 6.42
N ALA A 50 4.25 16.13 7.29
CA ALA A 50 4.39 16.44 8.71
C ALA A 50 5.46 15.57 9.40
N ALA A 51 5.49 14.26 9.12
CA ALA A 51 6.51 13.36 9.64
C ALA A 51 7.92 13.74 9.17
N TYR A 52 8.06 14.13 7.89
CA TYR A 52 9.33 14.62 7.35
C TYR A 52 9.80 15.90 8.03
N ALA A 53 8.92 16.89 8.16
CA ALA A 53 9.23 18.15 8.84
C ALA A 53 9.67 17.90 10.30
N LYS A 54 8.95 17.03 11.03
CA LYS A 54 9.30 16.61 12.39
C LYS A 54 10.71 15.98 12.47
N ASN A 55 11.11 15.19 11.49
CA ASN A 55 12.43 14.54 11.48
C ASN A 55 13.56 15.52 11.09
N LYS A 56 13.25 16.55 10.29
CA LYS A 56 14.23 17.55 9.83
C LYS A 56 14.40 18.74 10.78
N MET A 57 13.42 19.00 11.63
CA MET A 57 13.49 19.97 12.70
C MET A 57 13.62 19.21 14.02
N PRO A 58 14.85 18.80 14.42
CA PRO A 58 15.07 18.33 15.78
C PRO A 58 14.73 19.51 16.70
N LEU A 59 13.63 19.37 17.43
CA LEU A 59 13.34 20.18 18.60
C LEU A 59 14.40 19.89 19.67
#